data_AF-A0A7X9J3B7-F1
#
_entry.id   AF-A0A7X9J3B7-F1
#
_cell.length_a   1.000
_cell.length_b   1.000
_cell.length_c   1.000
_cell.angle_alpha   90.00
_cell.angle_beta   90.00
_cell.angle_gamma   90.00
#
_symmetry.space_group_name_H-M   'P 1'
#
loop_
_entity.id
_entity.type
_entity.pdbx_description
1 polymer ?
#
loop_
_entity_poly.entity_id
_entity_poly.type
_entity_poly.pdbx_seq_one_letter_code
_entity_poly.pdbx_strand_id
1 'polypeptide(L)'
;MAGFIRAYSLGIAGYKNIMNVHLARKRVFSAAHRYWNPAHSPEWNRDTFGRQSEVHGHNYTVEATLSGPEDATTGMVVNLTDVKEWLAEAVAPFDIRLIEYTTPEMKGLQPSTENLARVLWDRISSQARATTARLVKLKVSESEELFSEYTGEGDMVYVTKVYDFAASHRLHAESLSDAENTDVFGKCNNPAGHGHNYGLEVTVKGTVDPDTGFAFPIDALDRIVSDRVLDVLDHKNLNTDVPHFRRVNPTSENLAVFIWDVLRAELGQALHRVGVQETARNRFEYFGQ
;
A
#
# COMPACT_ATOMS: atom_id res chain seq x y z
N MET A 1 15.29 57.99 -36.48
CA MET A 1 14.63 57.61 -35.20
C MET A 1 14.03 56.23 -35.42
N ALA A 2 14.76 55.16 -35.14
CA ALA A 2 14.94 54.54 -33.82
C ALA A 2 13.64 53.92 -33.30
N GLY A 3 13.56 52.59 -33.36
CA GLY A 3 12.48 51.77 -32.80
C GLY A 3 12.92 50.32 -32.80
N PHE A 4 13.71 49.94 -31.79
CA PHE A 4 14.28 48.61 -31.57
C PHE A 4 13.20 47.52 -31.45
N ILE A 5 13.30 46.46 -32.26
CA ILE A 5 12.70 45.16 -31.95
C ILE A 5 13.66 44.46 -30.97
N ARG A 6 13.34 44.46 -29.68
CA ARG A 6 13.99 43.56 -28.70
C ARG A 6 13.33 42.20 -28.79
N ALA A 7 14.04 41.23 -29.35
CA ALA A 7 13.74 39.82 -29.13
C ALA A 7 13.99 39.52 -27.64
N TYR A 8 12.94 39.18 -26.90
CA TYR A 8 13.09 38.60 -25.58
C TYR A 8 13.54 37.14 -25.74
N SER A 9 14.86 36.97 -25.81
CA SER A 9 15.52 35.73 -25.40
C SER A 9 15.31 35.58 -23.89
N LEU A 10 14.25 34.88 -23.48
CA LEU A 10 14.18 34.32 -22.14
C LEU A 10 15.05 33.06 -22.15
N GLY A 11 16.34 33.27 -21.94
CA GLY A 11 17.24 32.21 -21.52
C GLY A 11 16.75 31.67 -20.18
N ILE A 12 16.16 30.48 -20.19
CA ILE A 12 15.91 29.70 -18.97
C ILE A 12 17.26 29.09 -18.57
N ALA A 13 18.16 29.93 -18.10
CA ALA A 13 19.35 29.51 -17.38
C ALA A 13 18.99 29.40 -15.90
N GLY A 14 19.09 28.19 -15.33
CA GLY A 14 19.25 28.03 -13.89
C GLY A 14 18.04 27.52 -13.09
N TYR A 15 17.34 26.48 -13.55
CA TYR A 15 16.61 25.58 -12.65
C TYR A 15 16.95 24.12 -12.99
N LYS A 16 18.21 23.70 -12.80
CA LYS A 16 18.48 22.29 -12.55
C LYS A 16 18.33 22.06 -11.04
N ASN A 17 17.09 22.15 -10.55
CA ASN A 17 16.75 21.34 -9.37
C ASN A 17 16.95 19.90 -9.82
N ILE A 18 17.84 19.17 -9.15
CA ILE A 18 17.97 17.74 -9.36
C ILE A 18 16.61 17.14 -8.98
N MET A 19 15.75 16.91 -9.98
CA MET A 19 14.47 16.28 -9.74
C MET A 19 14.75 14.82 -9.42
N ASN A 20 14.49 14.41 -8.18
CA ASN A 20 14.42 13.01 -7.84
C ASN A 20 13.11 12.47 -8.43
N VAL A 21 13.22 11.88 -9.62
CA VAL A 21 12.08 11.29 -10.31
C VAL A 21 11.92 9.85 -9.80
N HIS A 22 10.70 9.50 -9.42
CA HIS A 22 10.34 8.14 -9.05
C HIS A 22 9.81 7.39 -10.25
N LEU A 23 10.35 6.19 -10.50
CA LEU A 23 9.92 5.29 -11.55
C LEU A 23 9.55 3.95 -10.92
N ALA A 24 8.33 3.47 -11.20
CA ALA A 24 7.87 2.16 -10.75
C ALA A 24 7.78 1.17 -11.92
N ARG A 25 8.25 -0.05 -11.71
CA ARG A 25 8.15 -1.15 -12.68
C ARG A 25 7.73 -2.42 -11.96
N LYS A 26 6.73 -3.12 -12.52
CA LYS A 26 6.21 -4.36 -11.97
C LYS A 26 6.53 -5.60 -12.81
N ARG A 27 6.60 -6.75 -12.14
CA ARG A 27 6.70 -8.09 -12.72
C ARG A 27 5.85 -9.08 -11.94
N VAL A 28 5.30 -10.07 -12.62
CA VAL A 28 4.55 -11.18 -12.03
C VAL A 28 5.39 -12.46 -12.06
N PHE A 29 5.24 -13.30 -11.05
CA PHE A 29 5.73 -14.68 -11.02
C PHE A 29 4.76 -15.55 -10.21
N SER A 30 4.78 -16.86 -10.40
CA SER A 30 3.89 -17.78 -9.67
C SER A 30 4.72 -18.66 -8.76
N ALA A 31 4.36 -18.80 -7.49
CA ALA A 31 5.08 -19.69 -6.59
C ALA A 31 4.14 -20.29 -5.55
N ALA A 32 4.54 -21.45 -5.03
CA ALA A 32 3.88 -22.09 -3.92
C ALA A 32 4.74 -21.97 -2.66
N HIS A 33 4.13 -22.15 -1.50
CA HIS A 33 4.82 -22.13 -0.22
C HIS A 33 3.97 -22.78 0.87
N ARG A 34 4.61 -22.97 2.03
CA ARG A 34 3.97 -23.42 3.26
C ARG A 34 4.64 -22.75 4.44
N TYR A 35 3.86 -22.17 5.35
CA TYR A 35 4.41 -21.73 6.62
C TYR A 35 4.66 -22.94 7.53
N TRP A 36 5.89 -23.07 7.98
CA TRP A 36 6.25 -24.13 8.92
C TRP A 36 7.55 -23.78 9.64
N ASN A 37 7.49 -23.69 10.95
CA ASN A 37 8.67 -23.53 11.79
C ASN A 37 9.01 -24.88 12.46
N PRO A 38 10.09 -25.56 12.03
CA PRO A 38 10.48 -26.84 12.58
C PRO A 38 11.00 -26.78 14.02
N ALA A 39 11.25 -25.57 14.56
CA ALA A 39 11.61 -25.38 15.97
C ALA A 39 10.41 -25.55 16.91
N HIS A 40 9.18 -25.52 16.40
CA HIS A 40 7.95 -25.63 17.17
C HIS A 40 7.20 -26.94 16.91
N SER A 41 6.24 -27.27 17.79
CA SER A 41 5.42 -28.46 17.64
C SER A 41 4.50 -28.36 16.42
N PRO A 42 4.02 -29.51 15.89
CA PRO A 42 2.98 -29.51 14.87
C PRO A 42 1.68 -28.81 15.31
N GLU A 43 1.30 -28.87 16.60
CA GLU A 43 0.14 -28.11 17.09
C GLU A 43 0.37 -26.61 16.94
N TRP A 44 1.51 -26.11 17.43
CA TRP A 44 1.83 -24.69 17.37
C TRP A 44 1.81 -24.16 15.94
N ASN A 45 2.33 -24.91 14.97
CA ASN A 45 2.32 -24.53 13.56
C ASN A 45 0.89 -24.43 13.00
N ARG A 46 0.01 -25.37 13.36
CA ARG A 46 -1.39 -25.34 12.92
C ARG A 46 -2.16 -24.19 13.59
N ASP A 47 -1.89 -23.91 14.86
CA ASP A 47 -2.56 -22.84 15.60
C ASP A 47 -2.09 -21.46 15.14
N THR A 48 -0.81 -21.33 14.75
CA THR A 48 -0.20 -20.05 14.36
C THR A 48 -0.45 -19.70 12.89
N PHE A 49 -0.34 -20.67 11.98
CA PHE A 49 -0.45 -20.43 10.54
C PHE A 49 -1.77 -20.90 9.94
N GLY A 50 -2.62 -21.57 10.72
CA GLY A 50 -3.92 -22.07 10.26
C GLY A 50 -3.80 -22.91 9.00
N ARG A 51 -4.64 -22.59 8.00
CA ARG A 51 -4.63 -23.27 6.69
C ARG A 51 -3.34 -23.05 5.90
N GLN A 52 -2.63 -21.96 6.16
CA GLN A 52 -1.38 -21.66 5.46
C GLN A 52 -0.20 -22.53 5.94
N SER A 53 -0.43 -23.37 6.97
CA SER A 53 0.47 -24.48 7.32
C SER A 53 0.42 -25.65 6.32
N GLU A 54 -0.48 -25.61 5.34
CA GLU A 54 -0.51 -26.48 4.16
C GLU A 54 0.10 -25.78 2.94
N VAL A 55 0.55 -26.58 1.96
CA VAL A 55 1.12 -26.05 0.72
C VAL A 55 0.01 -25.38 -0.09
N HIS A 56 0.22 -24.12 -0.46
CA HIS A 56 -0.66 -23.33 -1.32
C HIS A 56 0.20 -22.43 -2.22
N GLY A 57 -0.40 -21.73 -3.19
CA GLY A 57 0.36 -20.89 -4.10
C GLY A 57 -0.40 -19.69 -4.60
N HIS A 58 0.36 -18.71 -5.09
CA HIS A 58 -0.11 -17.38 -5.47
C HIS A 58 0.54 -16.93 -6.77
N ASN A 59 -0.11 -15.95 -7.41
CA ASN A 59 0.46 -15.18 -8.52
C ASN A 59 0.98 -13.86 -7.97
N TYR A 60 2.24 -13.88 -7.55
CA TYR A 60 2.87 -12.73 -6.91
C TYR A 60 3.13 -11.61 -7.90
N THR A 61 2.95 -10.37 -7.47
CA THR A 61 3.41 -9.18 -8.18
C THR A 61 4.50 -8.49 -7.38
N VAL A 62 5.65 -8.25 -8.01
CA VAL A 62 6.77 -7.47 -7.46
C VAL A 62 6.84 -6.16 -8.20
N GLU A 63 6.76 -5.04 -7.48
CA GLU A 63 6.89 -3.69 -8.02
C GLU A 63 8.07 -2.97 -7.36
N ALA A 64 9.07 -2.66 -8.17
CA ALA A 64 10.24 -1.88 -7.75
C ALA A 64 10.04 -0.40 -8.10
N THR A 65 10.13 0.46 -7.09
CA THR A 65 10.21 1.91 -7.27
C THR A 65 11.66 2.35 -7.11
N LEU A 66 12.22 2.95 -8.17
CA LEU A 66 13.55 3.52 -8.19
C LEU A 66 13.48 5.04 -8.19
N SER A 67 14.46 5.69 -7.58
CA SER A 67 14.62 7.14 -7.59
C SER A 67 16.07 7.53 -7.82
N GLY A 68 16.30 8.64 -8.50
CA GLY A 68 17.61 9.16 -8.77
C GLY A 68 17.57 10.38 -9.69
N PRO A 69 18.75 11.00 -9.92
CA PRO A 69 18.86 12.08 -10.89
C PRO A 69 18.63 11.56 -12.31
N GLU A 70 18.05 12.39 -13.17
CA GLU A 70 18.04 12.13 -14.61
C GLU A 70 19.46 12.18 -15.19
N ASP A 71 19.75 11.26 -16.11
CA ASP A 71 20.93 11.33 -16.96
C ASP A 71 20.81 12.53 -17.91
N ALA A 72 21.86 13.35 -17.97
CA ALA A 72 21.82 14.62 -18.70
C ALA A 72 21.71 14.48 -20.23
N THR A 73 21.99 13.29 -20.78
CA THR A 73 21.97 13.04 -22.22
C THR A 73 20.66 12.39 -22.65
N THR A 74 20.21 11.40 -21.89
CA THR A 74 19.05 10.57 -22.21
C THR A 74 17.77 11.02 -21.51
N GLY A 75 17.87 11.83 -20.44
CA GLY A 75 16.75 12.22 -19.59
C GLY A 75 16.18 11.08 -18.73
N MET A 76 16.81 9.90 -18.73
CA MET A 76 16.35 8.74 -17.98
C MET A 76 16.96 8.70 -16.58
N VAL A 77 16.18 8.31 -15.57
CA VAL A 77 16.72 7.96 -14.24
C VAL A 77 17.49 6.63 -14.33
N VAL A 78 16.89 5.66 -15.02
CA VAL A 78 17.42 4.32 -15.26
C VAL A 78 16.76 3.77 -16.53
N ASN A 79 17.47 2.93 -17.27
CA ASN A 79 16.90 2.26 -18.44
C ASN A 79 15.87 1.22 -18.00
N LEU A 80 14.65 1.34 -18.53
CA LEU A 80 13.55 0.42 -18.21
C LEU A 80 13.78 -1.02 -18.68
N THR A 81 14.65 -1.23 -19.68
CA THR A 81 15.06 -2.57 -20.12
C THR A 81 15.88 -3.24 -19.03
N ASP A 82 16.83 -2.53 -18.43
CA ASP A 82 17.66 -3.04 -17.34
C ASP A 82 16.79 -3.40 -16.13
N VAL A 83 15.88 -2.50 -15.71
CA VAL A 83 14.97 -2.77 -14.58
C VAL A 83 14.09 -4.00 -14.83
N LYS A 84 13.66 -4.22 -16.08
CA LYS A 84 12.89 -5.41 -16.46
C LYS A 84 13.73 -6.69 -16.31
N GLU A 85 15.00 -6.66 -16.68
CA GLU A 85 15.95 -7.77 -16.54
C GLU A 85 16.27 -8.03 -15.07
N TRP A 86 16.51 -6.99 -14.27
CA TRP A 86 16.78 -7.12 -12.84
C TRP A 86 15.62 -7.79 -12.10
N LEU A 87 14.38 -7.35 -12.39
CA LEU A 87 13.18 -7.99 -11.86
C LEU A 87 13.07 -9.44 -12.33
N ALA A 88 13.44 -9.75 -13.58
CA ALA A 88 13.42 -11.10 -14.11
C ALA A 88 14.37 -12.03 -13.35
N GLU A 89 15.61 -11.61 -13.20
CA GLU A 89 16.65 -12.37 -12.51
C GLU A 89 16.35 -12.52 -11.02
N ALA A 90 15.83 -11.47 -10.39
CA ALA A 90 15.49 -11.50 -8.97
C ALA A 90 14.41 -12.54 -8.66
N VAL A 91 13.36 -12.65 -9.49
CA VAL A 91 12.24 -13.58 -9.25
C VAL A 91 12.45 -14.98 -9.85
N ALA A 92 13.35 -15.15 -10.82
CA ALA A 92 13.56 -16.41 -11.53
C ALA A 92 13.79 -17.64 -10.62
N PRO A 93 14.51 -17.55 -9.48
CA PRO A 93 14.67 -18.69 -8.58
C PRO A 93 13.36 -19.15 -7.90
N PHE A 94 12.38 -18.25 -7.77
CA PHE A 94 11.12 -18.50 -7.07
C PHE A 94 10.00 -18.99 -8.00
N ASP A 95 10.08 -18.64 -9.29
CA ASP A 95 9.03 -18.92 -10.26
C ASP A 95 8.82 -20.43 -10.49
N ILE A 96 7.58 -20.87 -10.30
CA ILE A 96 7.08 -22.25 -10.39
C ILE A 96 7.81 -23.17 -9.37
N ARG A 97 8.14 -22.65 -8.19
CA ARG A 97 8.83 -23.38 -7.11
C ARG A 97 8.14 -23.20 -5.76
N LEU A 98 8.62 -23.98 -4.77
CA LEU A 98 8.33 -23.79 -3.35
C LEU A 98 9.31 -22.78 -2.75
N ILE A 99 8.82 -21.61 -2.34
CA ILE A 99 9.63 -20.45 -1.92
C ILE A 99 10.71 -20.85 -0.91
N GLU A 100 10.34 -21.62 0.11
CA GLU A 100 11.19 -22.03 1.24
C GLU A 100 12.39 -22.91 0.85
N TYR A 101 12.42 -23.47 -0.37
CA TYR A 101 13.49 -24.35 -0.87
C TYR A 101 14.26 -23.77 -2.07
N THR A 102 14.05 -22.49 -2.40
CA THR A 102 14.53 -21.93 -3.68
C THR A 102 15.95 -21.39 -3.63
N THR A 103 16.29 -20.64 -2.57
CA THR A 103 17.51 -19.85 -2.52
C THR A 103 18.17 -19.93 -1.14
N PRO A 104 19.51 -19.75 -1.04
CA PRO A 104 20.19 -19.71 0.25
C PRO A 104 19.65 -18.64 1.19
N GLU A 105 19.19 -17.50 0.67
CA GLU A 105 18.66 -16.39 1.45
C GLU A 105 17.30 -16.71 2.10
N MET A 106 16.50 -17.62 1.51
CA MET A 106 15.26 -18.10 2.11
C MET A 106 15.49 -19.19 3.18
N LYS A 107 16.70 -19.74 3.27
CA LYS A 107 16.97 -20.86 4.17
C LYS A 107 16.76 -20.43 5.64
N GLY A 108 15.76 -21.03 6.28
CA GLY A 108 15.42 -20.75 7.68
C GLY A 108 14.49 -19.54 7.86
N LEU A 109 14.04 -18.90 6.78
CA LEU A 109 13.01 -17.87 6.82
C LEU A 109 11.64 -18.49 6.52
N GLN A 110 10.60 -17.93 7.15
CA GLN A 110 9.23 -18.19 6.72
C GLN A 110 8.96 -17.53 5.35
N PRO A 111 8.21 -18.17 4.45
CA PRO A 111 7.97 -17.71 3.08
C PRO A 111 6.93 -16.56 2.98
N SER A 112 6.90 -15.64 3.95
CA SER A 112 5.99 -14.51 3.96
C SER A 112 6.30 -13.48 2.88
N THR A 113 5.30 -12.67 2.51
CA THR A 113 5.50 -11.54 1.59
C THR A 113 6.51 -10.53 2.14
N GLU A 114 6.62 -10.41 3.46
CA GLU A 114 7.54 -9.57 4.19
C GLU A 114 8.99 -10.03 4.01
N ASN A 115 9.26 -11.31 4.26
CA ASN A 115 10.60 -11.88 4.05
C ASN A 115 10.96 -11.89 2.57
N LEU A 116 10.00 -12.22 1.70
CA LEU A 116 10.19 -12.18 0.26
C LEU A 116 10.53 -10.76 -0.23
N ALA A 117 9.87 -9.72 0.30
CA ALA A 117 10.19 -8.32 -0.01
C ALA A 117 11.62 -7.97 0.38
N ARG A 118 12.09 -8.42 1.55
CA ARG A 118 13.46 -8.19 2.00
C ARG A 118 14.49 -8.92 1.12
N VAL A 119 14.27 -10.19 0.83
CA VAL A 119 15.17 -11.00 -0.02
C VAL A 119 15.23 -10.44 -1.45
N LEU A 120 14.09 -10.10 -2.04
CA LEU A 120 14.03 -9.51 -3.38
C LEU A 120 14.64 -8.10 -3.40
N TRP A 121 14.51 -7.33 -2.33
CA TRP A 121 15.16 -6.03 -2.20
C TRP A 121 16.68 -6.15 -2.31
N ASP A 122 17.30 -7.08 -1.60
CA ASP A 122 18.75 -7.27 -1.67
C ASP A 122 19.20 -7.69 -3.07
N ARG A 123 18.44 -8.58 -3.71
CA ARG A 123 18.67 -9.02 -5.09
C ARG A 123 18.59 -7.84 -6.08
N ILE A 124 17.56 -7.00 -6.01
CA ILE A 124 17.34 -5.90 -6.96
C ILE A 124 18.26 -4.71 -6.65
N SER A 125 18.42 -4.35 -5.38
CA SER A 125 19.24 -3.21 -4.97
C SER A 125 20.72 -3.43 -5.29
N SER A 126 21.21 -4.68 -5.24
CA SER A 126 22.58 -5.01 -5.66
C SER A 126 22.84 -4.66 -7.13
N GLN A 127 21.88 -4.91 -8.01
CA GLN A 127 21.97 -4.57 -9.44
C GLN A 127 21.87 -3.05 -9.66
N ALA A 128 20.96 -2.38 -8.93
CA ALA A 128 20.78 -0.93 -9.03
C ALA A 128 22.02 -0.11 -8.64
N ARG A 129 22.93 -0.66 -7.80
CA ARG A 129 24.19 -0.01 -7.40
C ARG A 129 25.12 0.28 -8.59
N ALA A 130 24.98 -0.42 -9.72
CA ALA A 130 25.72 -0.14 -10.94
C ALA A 130 25.26 1.14 -11.65
N THR A 131 24.18 1.78 -11.18
CA THR A 131 23.60 2.99 -11.77
C THR A 131 23.58 4.15 -10.76
N THR A 132 23.15 5.33 -11.23
CA THR A 132 22.85 6.50 -10.36
C THR A 132 21.53 6.37 -9.62
N ALA A 133 20.63 5.48 -10.09
CA ALA A 133 19.35 5.21 -9.45
C ALA A 133 19.52 4.34 -8.20
N ARG A 134 18.57 4.47 -7.27
CA ARG A 134 18.46 3.67 -6.05
C ARG A 134 17.07 3.09 -5.96
N LEU A 135 16.98 1.83 -5.55
CA LEU A 135 15.71 1.24 -5.12
C LEU A 135 15.28 1.98 -3.85
N VAL A 136 14.07 2.53 -3.84
CA VAL A 136 13.53 3.31 -2.69
C VAL A 136 12.29 2.66 -2.10
N LYS A 137 11.60 1.81 -2.86
CA LYS A 137 10.48 1.00 -2.37
C LYS A 137 10.36 -0.28 -3.19
N LEU A 138 10.13 -1.39 -2.52
CA LEU A 138 9.73 -2.64 -3.15
C LEU A 138 8.39 -3.07 -2.57
N LYS A 139 7.39 -3.29 -3.43
CA LYS A 139 6.09 -3.85 -3.08
C LYS A 139 6.02 -5.29 -3.58
N VAL A 140 5.61 -6.21 -2.71
CA VAL A 140 5.33 -7.61 -3.04
C VAL A 140 3.89 -7.93 -2.66
N SER A 141 3.08 -8.23 -3.66
CA SER A 141 1.68 -8.60 -3.52
C SER A 141 1.51 -10.09 -3.73
N GLU A 142 0.81 -10.78 -2.83
CA GLU A 142 0.33 -12.15 -3.07
C GLU A 142 -1.05 -12.16 -3.73
N SER A 143 -1.84 -11.10 -3.48
CA SER A 143 -3.13 -10.85 -4.10
C SER A 143 -3.35 -9.34 -4.26
N GLU A 144 -4.46 -8.94 -4.88
CA GLU A 144 -4.85 -7.53 -4.93
C GLU A 144 -5.17 -6.96 -3.54
N GLU A 145 -5.51 -7.83 -2.59
CA GLU A 145 -5.94 -7.45 -1.25
C GLU A 145 -4.81 -7.50 -0.22
N LEU A 146 -3.71 -8.22 -0.44
CA LEU A 146 -2.65 -8.37 0.56
C LEU A 146 -1.27 -8.18 -0.07
N PHE A 147 -0.55 -7.20 0.46
CA PHE A 147 0.79 -6.87 -0.01
C PHE A 147 1.68 -6.26 1.07
N SER A 148 2.98 -6.49 0.93
CA SER A 148 4.02 -5.95 1.78
C SER A 148 4.90 -4.95 1.02
N GLU A 149 5.28 -3.86 1.67
CA GLU A 149 6.22 -2.87 1.17
C GLU A 149 7.46 -2.80 2.06
N TYR A 150 8.63 -2.68 1.44
CA TYR A 150 9.91 -2.52 2.12
C TYR A 150 10.71 -1.38 1.48
N THR A 151 11.36 -0.57 2.32
CA THR A 151 12.11 0.64 1.92
C THR A 151 13.61 0.51 2.13
N GLY A 152 14.10 -0.67 2.55
CA GLY A 152 15.53 -0.90 2.78
C GLY A 152 16.04 -0.46 4.15
N GLU A 153 15.15 -0.05 5.07
CA GLU A 153 15.52 0.46 6.39
C GLU A 153 15.30 -0.60 7.49
N GLY A 154 16.37 -1.26 7.91
CA GLY A 154 16.35 -2.24 9.00
C GLY A 154 15.41 -3.42 8.72
N ASP A 155 14.72 -3.91 9.76
CA ASP A 155 13.75 -5.00 9.63
C ASP A 155 12.30 -4.50 9.48
N MET A 156 12.10 -3.18 9.36
CA MET A 156 10.77 -2.58 9.30
C MET A 156 10.13 -2.83 7.93
N VAL A 157 8.95 -3.46 7.93
CA VAL A 157 8.14 -3.67 6.74
C VAL A 157 6.72 -3.16 6.98
N TYR A 158 6.03 -2.83 5.89
CA TYR A 158 4.68 -2.31 5.90
C TYR A 158 3.75 -3.31 5.23
N VAL A 159 2.76 -3.82 5.95
CA VAL A 159 1.81 -4.80 5.42
C VAL A 159 0.46 -4.12 5.25
N THR A 160 -0.10 -4.19 4.05
CA THR A 160 -1.42 -3.64 3.75
C THR A 160 -2.39 -4.76 3.41
N LYS A 161 -3.51 -4.77 4.12
CA LYS A 161 -4.69 -5.56 3.78
C LYS A 161 -5.81 -4.64 3.28
N VAL A 162 -6.50 -5.05 2.22
CA VAL A 162 -7.64 -4.36 1.63
C VAL A 162 -8.92 -5.09 2.02
N TYR A 163 -9.93 -4.31 2.38
CA TYR A 163 -11.28 -4.73 2.74
C TYR A 163 -12.29 -3.92 1.92
N ASP A 164 -13.53 -4.37 1.87
CA ASP A 164 -14.63 -3.63 1.23
C ASP A 164 -15.81 -3.49 2.19
N PHE A 165 -16.53 -2.38 2.08
CA PHE A 165 -17.84 -2.21 2.72
C PHE A 165 -18.76 -1.33 1.87
N ALA A 166 -20.06 -1.55 1.96
CA ALA A 166 -21.06 -0.75 1.27
C ALA A 166 -21.76 0.19 2.26
N ALA A 167 -21.75 1.49 1.99
CA ALA A 167 -22.47 2.45 2.84
C ALA A 167 -23.12 3.57 2.03
N SER A 168 -24.22 4.11 2.55
CA SER A 168 -24.90 5.28 2.02
C SER A 168 -24.64 6.51 2.87
N HIS A 169 -24.67 7.68 2.25
CA HIS A 169 -24.53 8.97 2.92
C HIS A 169 -25.12 10.14 2.12
N ARG A 170 -25.18 11.29 2.77
CA ARG A 170 -25.45 12.61 2.19
C ARG A 170 -24.42 13.58 2.74
N LEU A 171 -23.80 14.35 1.86
CA LEU A 171 -22.92 15.44 2.27
C LEU A 171 -23.75 16.70 2.45
N HIS A 172 -23.94 17.16 3.68
CA HIS A 172 -24.74 18.34 4.03
C HIS A 172 -24.21 18.98 5.31
N ALA A 173 -24.14 20.31 5.34
CA ALA A 173 -23.73 21.08 6.51
C ALA A 173 -24.90 21.92 7.05
N GLU A 174 -25.29 21.68 8.30
CA GLU A 174 -26.42 22.37 8.95
C GLU A 174 -26.20 23.88 9.11
N SER A 175 -24.93 24.32 9.10
CA SER A 175 -24.58 25.74 9.20
C SER A 175 -24.75 26.52 7.89
N LEU A 176 -25.01 25.83 6.77
CA LEU A 176 -25.19 26.43 5.45
C LEU A 176 -26.67 26.40 5.05
N SER A 177 -27.11 27.38 4.28
CA SER A 177 -28.43 27.33 3.64
C SER A 177 -28.53 26.20 2.60
N ASP A 178 -29.74 25.86 2.17
CA ASP A 178 -29.95 24.83 1.13
C ASP A 178 -29.28 25.18 -0.20
N ALA A 179 -29.27 26.46 -0.56
CA ALA A 179 -28.62 26.94 -1.79
C ALA A 179 -27.09 26.80 -1.70
N GLU A 180 -26.50 27.19 -0.56
CA GLU A 180 -25.05 27.03 -0.32
C GLU A 180 -24.65 25.54 -0.26
N ASN A 181 -25.47 24.69 0.38
CA ASN A 181 -25.25 23.25 0.39
C ASN A 181 -25.28 22.64 -1.02
N THR A 182 -26.21 23.09 -1.86
CA THR A 182 -26.31 22.65 -3.25
C THR A 182 -25.12 23.11 -4.07
N ASP A 183 -24.63 24.34 -3.87
CA ASP A 183 -23.47 24.89 -4.55
C ASP A 183 -22.17 24.16 -4.15
N VAL A 184 -21.98 23.91 -2.85
CA VAL A 184 -20.77 23.27 -2.31
C VAL A 184 -20.72 21.76 -2.61
N PHE A 185 -21.80 21.02 -2.32
CA PHE A 185 -21.79 19.56 -2.38
C PHE A 185 -22.45 18.98 -3.64
N GLY A 186 -23.16 19.81 -4.41
CA GLY A 186 -23.79 19.40 -5.67
C GLY A 186 -24.63 18.13 -5.54
N LYS A 187 -24.35 17.14 -6.40
CA LYS A 187 -25.07 15.86 -6.44
C LYS A 187 -24.95 15.06 -5.13
N CYS A 188 -23.87 15.25 -4.37
CA CYS A 188 -23.67 14.58 -3.08
C CYS A 188 -24.61 15.12 -1.98
N ASN A 189 -25.25 16.28 -2.19
CA ASN A 189 -26.28 16.83 -1.29
C ASN A 189 -27.69 16.28 -1.54
N ASN A 190 -27.88 15.30 -2.44
CA ASN A 190 -29.20 14.73 -2.72
C ASN A 190 -29.96 14.43 -1.41
N PRO A 191 -31.19 14.96 -1.19
CA PRO A 191 -31.93 14.75 0.05
C PRO A 191 -32.16 13.29 0.43
N ALA A 192 -32.29 12.40 -0.55
CA ALA A 192 -32.41 10.96 -0.33
C ALA A 192 -31.06 10.23 -0.14
N GLY A 193 -29.94 10.97 -0.19
CA GLY A 193 -28.59 10.42 -0.14
C GLY A 193 -28.15 9.72 -1.43
N HIS A 194 -27.01 9.06 -1.34
CA HIS A 194 -26.43 8.15 -2.32
C HIS A 194 -25.52 7.16 -1.59
N GLY A 195 -24.83 6.26 -2.27
CA GLY A 195 -23.91 5.34 -1.60
C GLY A 195 -22.80 4.84 -2.50
N HIS A 196 -21.84 4.17 -1.88
CA HIS A 196 -20.64 3.66 -2.51
C HIS A 196 -20.29 2.28 -1.97
N ASN A 197 -19.55 1.53 -2.81
CA ASN A 197 -18.78 0.38 -2.36
C ASN A 197 -17.38 0.91 -2.10
N TYR A 198 -17.05 1.11 -0.82
CA TYR A 198 -15.79 1.67 -0.38
C TYR A 198 -14.74 0.57 -0.31
N GLY A 199 -13.56 0.83 -0.87
CA GLY A 199 -12.34 0.07 -0.58
C GLY A 199 -11.64 0.67 0.63
N LEU A 200 -11.34 -0.15 1.64
CA LEU A 200 -10.59 0.22 2.83
C LEU A 200 -9.22 -0.45 2.80
N GLU A 201 -8.17 0.34 2.75
CA GLU A 201 -6.79 -0.14 2.91
C GLU A 201 -6.31 0.15 4.32
N VAL A 202 -5.87 -0.88 5.05
CA VAL A 202 -5.24 -0.72 6.36
C VAL A 202 -3.80 -1.17 6.26
N THR A 203 -2.86 -0.23 6.45
CA THR A 203 -1.42 -0.54 6.51
C THR A 203 -0.96 -0.54 7.95
N VAL A 204 -0.42 -1.68 8.38
CA VAL A 204 0.33 -1.85 9.62
C VAL A 204 1.82 -1.93 9.33
N LYS A 205 2.65 -1.61 10.32
CA LYS A 205 4.11 -1.70 10.23
C LYS A 205 4.68 -2.41 11.45
N GLY A 206 5.76 -3.14 11.23
CA GLY A 206 6.46 -3.86 12.28
C GLY A 206 7.79 -4.42 11.81
N THR A 207 8.59 -4.86 12.77
CA THR A 207 9.75 -5.72 12.48
C THR A 207 9.26 -7.14 12.26
N VAL A 208 9.85 -7.83 11.29
CA VAL A 208 9.48 -9.22 11.01
C VAL A 208 9.85 -10.13 12.18
N ASP A 209 8.85 -10.82 12.73
CA ASP A 209 9.06 -11.83 13.76
C ASP A 209 9.78 -13.06 13.17
N PRO A 210 10.87 -13.54 13.78
CA PRO A 210 11.70 -14.60 13.20
C PRO A 210 11.02 -15.98 13.21
N ASP A 211 10.07 -16.22 14.11
CA ASP A 211 9.41 -17.52 14.23
C ASP A 211 8.23 -17.65 13.25
N THR A 212 7.51 -16.55 13.04
CA THR A 212 6.30 -16.49 12.22
C THR A 212 6.52 -15.90 10.82
N GLY A 213 7.55 -15.07 10.64
CA GLY A 213 7.78 -14.32 9.42
C GLY A 213 6.84 -13.15 9.20
N PHE A 214 6.00 -12.82 10.19
CA PHE A 214 5.02 -11.74 10.07
C PHE A 214 5.52 -10.48 10.76
N ALA A 215 5.30 -9.33 10.14
CA ALA A 215 5.44 -8.06 10.85
C ALA A 215 4.19 -7.74 11.69
N PHE A 216 3.05 -8.27 11.29
CA PHE A 216 1.80 -8.23 12.04
C PHE A 216 0.94 -9.45 11.65
N PRO A 217 0.31 -10.15 12.60
CA PRO A 217 -0.54 -11.29 12.29
C PRO A 217 -1.82 -10.85 11.56
N ILE A 218 -1.97 -11.22 10.29
CA ILE A 218 -3.10 -10.81 9.44
C ILE A 218 -4.45 -11.27 10.00
N ASP A 219 -4.54 -12.48 10.56
CA ASP A 219 -5.77 -12.97 11.19
C ASP A 219 -6.21 -12.12 12.39
N ALA A 220 -5.28 -11.43 13.06
CA ALA A 220 -5.62 -10.46 14.10
C ALA A 220 -6.10 -9.15 13.50
N LEU A 221 -5.48 -8.68 12.41
CA LEU A 221 -5.90 -7.48 11.70
C LEU A 221 -7.32 -7.65 11.15
N ASP A 222 -7.60 -8.80 10.51
CA ASP A 222 -8.92 -9.12 9.97
C ASP A 222 -10.00 -9.08 11.04
N ARG A 223 -9.76 -9.69 12.20
CA ARG A 223 -10.71 -9.64 13.33
C ARG A 223 -10.92 -8.21 13.83
N ILE A 224 -9.85 -7.45 14.03
CA ILE A 224 -9.94 -6.06 14.52
C ILE A 224 -10.73 -5.19 13.52
N VAL A 225 -10.39 -5.26 12.24
CA VAL A 225 -11.07 -4.46 11.19
C VAL A 225 -12.53 -4.89 11.06
N SER A 226 -12.82 -6.19 11.07
CA SER A 226 -14.21 -6.68 11.03
C SER A 226 -15.02 -6.16 12.22
N ASP A 227 -14.55 -6.42 13.44
CA ASP A 227 -15.31 -6.14 14.67
C ASP A 227 -15.46 -4.64 14.94
N ARG A 228 -14.45 -3.83 14.56
CA ARG A 228 -14.39 -2.41 14.92
C ARG A 228 -14.79 -1.46 13.82
N VAL A 229 -14.65 -1.87 12.57
CA VAL A 229 -14.88 -1.01 11.40
C VAL A 229 -16.02 -1.55 10.56
N LEU A 230 -15.93 -2.78 10.06
CA LEU A 230 -16.92 -3.30 9.11
C LEU A 230 -18.29 -3.49 9.77
N ASP A 231 -18.36 -4.05 10.99
CA ASP A 231 -19.63 -4.20 11.73
C ASP A 231 -20.33 -2.85 12.00
N VAL A 232 -19.56 -1.76 12.04
CA VAL A 232 -20.06 -0.40 12.31
C VAL A 232 -20.47 0.31 11.02
N LEU A 233 -19.82 0.04 9.88
CA LEU A 233 -19.96 0.82 8.65
C LEU A 233 -20.65 0.07 7.51
N ASP A 234 -20.52 -1.25 7.45
CA ASP A 234 -21.03 -2.04 6.34
C ASP A 234 -22.57 -2.15 6.37
N HIS A 235 -23.16 -1.99 5.18
CA HIS A 235 -24.59 -1.91 4.94
C HIS A 235 -25.31 -0.86 5.82
N LYS A 236 -24.65 0.26 6.11
CA LYS A 236 -25.22 1.37 6.91
C LYS A 236 -25.52 2.62 6.10
N ASN A 237 -26.37 3.48 6.64
CA ASN A 237 -26.36 4.90 6.32
C ASN A 237 -25.48 5.64 7.33
N LEU A 238 -24.38 6.24 6.85
CA LEU A 238 -23.39 6.88 7.71
C LEU A 238 -24.02 8.00 8.55
N ASN A 239 -24.86 8.85 7.95
CA ASN A 239 -25.44 9.99 8.65
C ASN A 239 -26.39 9.59 9.80
N THR A 240 -27.11 8.48 9.66
CA THR A 240 -28.15 8.09 10.64
C THR A 240 -27.70 7.00 11.60
N ASP A 241 -26.97 6.01 11.09
CA ASP A 241 -26.70 4.75 11.80
C ASP A 241 -25.37 4.80 12.56
N VAL A 242 -24.44 5.66 12.15
CA VAL A 242 -23.13 5.82 12.79
C VAL A 242 -23.15 7.08 13.66
N PRO A 243 -23.12 6.96 15.01
CA PRO A 243 -23.29 8.10 15.91
C PRO A 243 -22.31 9.26 15.66
N HIS A 244 -21.08 8.97 15.24
CA HIS A 244 -20.07 9.98 14.93
C HIS A 244 -20.52 10.93 13.80
N PHE A 245 -21.08 10.39 12.71
CA PHE A 245 -21.47 11.17 11.52
C PHE A 245 -22.84 11.85 11.63
N ARG A 246 -23.49 11.75 12.80
CA ARG A 246 -24.65 12.61 13.11
C ARG A 246 -24.27 14.07 13.31
N ARG A 247 -23.00 14.35 13.62
CA ARG A 247 -22.46 15.70 13.88
C ARG A 247 -21.31 16.08 12.96
N VAL A 248 -20.76 15.11 12.25
CA VAL A 248 -19.62 15.28 11.33
C VAL A 248 -20.07 14.86 9.95
N ASN A 249 -19.79 15.70 8.95
CA ASN A 249 -20.15 15.40 7.57
C ASN A 249 -19.34 14.16 7.09
N PRO A 250 -19.98 13.08 6.60
CA PRO A 250 -19.29 11.83 6.22
C PRO A 250 -18.61 11.94 4.86
N THR A 251 -17.75 12.95 4.67
CA THR A 251 -16.81 12.98 3.55
C THR A 251 -15.79 11.86 3.72
N SER A 252 -15.13 11.47 2.63
CA SER A 252 -14.16 10.38 2.67
C SER A 252 -12.91 10.73 3.48
N GLU A 253 -12.55 12.02 3.60
CA GLU A 253 -11.51 12.50 4.52
C GLU A 253 -11.90 12.26 5.98
N ASN A 254 -13.10 12.67 6.39
CA ASN A 254 -13.59 12.44 7.76
C ASN A 254 -13.79 10.95 8.05
N LEU A 255 -14.14 10.15 7.03
CA LEU A 255 -14.23 8.70 7.14
C LEU A 255 -12.87 8.06 7.38
N ALA A 256 -11.82 8.47 6.66
CA ALA A 256 -10.46 7.99 6.88
C ALA A 256 -9.95 8.34 8.29
N VAL A 257 -10.24 9.56 8.78
CA VAL A 257 -9.88 9.98 10.16
C VAL A 257 -10.64 9.17 11.21
N PHE A 258 -11.96 8.98 11.03
CA PHE A 258 -12.77 8.16 11.94
C PHE A 258 -12.25 6.73 12.03
N ILE A 259 -11.99 6.08 10.89
CA ILE A 259 -11.46 4.71 10.85
C ILE A 259 -10.07 4.65 11.49
N TRP A 260 -9.23 5.65 11.24
CA TRP A 260 -7.92 5.75 11.90
C TRP A 260 -8.06 5.81 13.42
N ASP A 261 -8.92 6.67 13.96
CA ASP A 261 -9.07 6.82 15.41
C ASP A 261 -9.54 5.51 16.07
N VAL A 262 -10.48 4.81 15.41
CA VAL A 262 -10.95 3.49 15.84
C VAL A 262 -9.81 2.47 15.83
N LEU A 263 -9.09 2.35 14.72
CA LEU A 263 -8.02 1.36 14.58
C LEU A 263 -6.78 1.70 15.42
N ARG A 264 -6.49 2.98 15.64
CA ARG A 264 -5.35 3.43 16.43
C ARG A 264 -5.48 3.02 17.89
N ALA A 265 -6.71 2.96 18.42
CA ALA A 265 -6.97 2.49 19.77
C ALA A 265 -6.62 1.00 19.96
N GLU A 266 -6.75 0.19 18.91
CA GLU A 266 -6.50 -1.26 18.94
C GLU A 266 -5.08 -1.64 18.52
N LEU A 267 -4.56 -0.96 17.49
CA LEU A 267 -3.28 -1.29 16.84
C LEU A 267 -2.11 -0.45 17.37
N GLY A 268 -2.38 0.65 18.07
CA GLY A 268 -1.36 1.54 18.60
C GLY A 268 -0.35 1.96 17.55
N GLN A 269 0.94 1.88 17.87
CA GLN A 269 2.04 2.29 16.99
C GLN A 269 2.22 1.44 15.73
N ALA A 270 1.59 0.27 15.66
CA ALA A 270 1.63 -0.57 14.48
C ALA A 270 0.81 0.03 13.32
N LEU A 271 -0.26 0.79 13.59
CA LEU A 271 -1.02 1.45 12.54
C LEU A 271 -0.15 2.51 11.84
N HIS A 272 -0.01 2.40 10.52
CA HIS A 272 0.79 3.30 9.70
C HIS A 272 -0.05 4.19 8.79
N ARG A 273 -1.07 3.63 8.14
CA ARG A 273 -1.89 4.34 7.14
C ARG A 273 -3.28 3.73 7.05
N VAL A 274 -4.28 4.60 6.91
CA VAL A 274 -5.63 4.23 6.49
C VAL A 274 -5.89 4.87 5.12
N GLY A 275 -6.30 4.06 4.15
CA GLY A 275 -6.75 4.49 2.84
C GLY A 275 -8.24 4.22 2.63
N VAL A 276 -8.98 5.19 2.12
CA VAL A 276 -10.39 5.04 1.73
C VAL A 276 -10.53 5.34 0.24
N GLN A 277 -10.94 4.34 -0.53
CA GLN A 277 -11.30 4.45 -1.93
C GLN A 277 -12.82 4.55 -2.04
N GLU A 278 -13.35 5.75 -2.27
CA GLU A 278 -14.79 5.96 -2.42
C GLU A 278 -15.32 5.48 -3.77
N THR A 279 -14.54 5.73 -4.83
CA THR A 279 -14.81 5.28 -6.19
C THR A 279 -13.48 4.95 -6.85
N ALA A 280 -13.43 4.25 -7.99
CA ALA A 280 -12.18 3.96 -8.71
C ALA A 280 -11.32 5.19 -9.08
N ARG A 281 -11.83 6.42 -8.92
CA ARG A 281 -11.13 7.68 -9.23
C ARG A 281 -10.83 8.54 -8.01
N ASN A 282 -11.41 8.23 -6.85
CA ASN A 282 -11.27 9.01 -5.62
C ASN A 282 -10.69 8.14 -4.51
N ARG A 283 -9.51 8.49 -4.02
CA ARG A 283 -8.83 7.82 -2.92
C ARG A 283 -8.25 8.84 -1.95
N PHE A 284 -8.40 8.55 -0.67
CA PHE A 284 -7.99 9.42 0.43
C PHE A 284 -7.10 8.62 1.36
N GLU A 285 -6.04 9.23 1.88
CA GLU A 285 -5.11 8.57 2.80
C GLU A 285 -4.89 9.43 4.03
N TYR A 286 -4.83 8.77 5.18
CA TYR A 286 -4.51 9.40 6.44
C TYR A 286 -3.41 8.63 7.16
N PHE A 287 -2.40 9.36 7.63
CA PHE A 287 -1.21 8.84 8.31
C PHE A 287 -1.14 9.26 9.78
N GLY A 288 -2.24 9.81 10.32
CA GLY A 288 -2.33 10.26 11.71
C GLY A 288 -1.79 11.67 11.98
N GLN A 289 -1.76 12.56 10.98
CA GLN A 289 -1.28 13.95 11.07
C GLN A 289 -2.20 14.90 10.31
#